data_AF-A0A8H4ZXZ8-F1
#
_entry.id   AF-A0A8H4ZXZ8-F1
#
_cell.length_a   1.000
_cell.length_b   1.000
_cell.length_c   1.000
_cell.angle_alpha   90.00
_cell.angle_beta   90.00
_cell.angle_gamma   90.00
#
_symmetry.space_group_name_H-M   'P 1'
#
loop_
_entity.id
_entity.type
_entity.pdbx_description
1 polymer ?
#
loop_
_entity_poly.entity_id
_entity_poly.type
_entity_poly.pdbx_seq_one_letter_code
_entity_poly.pdbx_strand_id
1 'polypeptide(L)'
;MAEEDIRNHRTRCFGHILNLAARAFLWGEDPDSFEREAFTGAAFQVEERELRLWRKRGAVGKLHNIDRFVRASPQRRELMKSLACDQNDEDGYQLFEEERAAIDLELIQNNETRWNSTFLMIQHAIRKREHIDHFIAYLETKTSEPRQRVPVQDQLSLQDWLLVSAAKRSSTQRIEQGRGREKHLPQHAREEYTDVVLQDENLDDHRRCVQISIKNCWSKLDAYYSLLGQSPLYPAAVILHPRWNVSWLEANWTSDEQLVRLRDAKNSVREFFEQHYPREEQPETSRTVTGKTMRQDEPSQFDQWMQSCDQCMMEEEDELGVYMRQGPVRRENLNPDLWWKDHQEEYPRLSKFGLDILAIP
;
A
#
# COMPACT_ATOMS: atom_id res chain seq x y z
N MET A 1 -0.59 5.55 -30.91
CA MET A 1 -0.76 4.46 -29.92
C MET A 1 -2.23 4.23 -29.74
N ALA A 2 -2.69 2.99 -29.87
CA ALA A 2 -4.08 2.63 -29.57
C ALA A 2 -4.34 2.79 -28.06
N GLU A 3 -5.58 3.07 -27.65
CA GLU A 3 -5.95 3.20 -26.22
C GLU A 3 -5.59 1.96 -25.40
N GLU A 4 -5.67 0.79 -26.02
CA GLU A 4 -5.27 -0.49 -25.44
C GLU A 4 -3.78 -0.57 -25.09
N ASP A 5 -2.93 -0.02 -25.95
CA ASP A 5 -1.48 0.00 -25.77
C ASP A 5 -1.10 0.85 -24.55
N ILE A 6 -1.75 2.00 -24.41
CA ILE A 6 -1.58 2.89 -23.24
C ILE A 6 -2.04 2.19 -21.96
N ARG A 7 -3.17 1.47 -22.02
CA ARG A 7 -3.72 0.74 -20.88
C ARG A 7 -2.79 -0.40 -20.44
N ASN A 8 -2.22 -1.14 -21.37
CA ASN A 8 -1.32 -2.27 -21.08
C ASN A 8 -0.03 -1.82 -20.40
N HIS A 9 0.51 -0.65 -20.79
CA HIS A 9 1.77 -0.11 -20.27
C HIS A 9 1.61 0.82 -19.06
N ARG A 10 0.38 1.11 -18.62
CA ARG A 10 0.12 2.03 -17.50
C ARG A 10 0.06 1.29 -16.17
N THR A 11 1.06 1.50 -15.33
CA THR A 11 1.00 1.12 -13.92
C THR A 11 0.39 2.24 -13.07
N ARG A 12 -0.24 1.83 -11.97
CA ARG A 12 -0.75 2.75 -10.93
C ARG A 12 0.24 2.76 -9.79
N CYS A 13 0.50 3.93 -9.20
CA CYS A 13 1.41 4.03 -8.06
C CYS A 13 0.79 3.38 -6.81
N PHE A 14 1.40 2.29 -6.31
CA PHE A 14 0.92 1.61 -5.10
C PHE A 14 0.93 2.53 -3.87
N GLY A 15 1.97 3.35 -3.71
CA GLY A 15 2.04 4.35 -2.64
C GLY A 15 0.90 5.37 -2.69
N HIS A 16 0.47 5.78 -3.89
CA HIS A 16 -0.69 6.65 -4.05
C HIS A 16 -2.00 5.94 -3.66
N ILE A 17 -2.17 4.67 -4.03
CA ILE A 17 -3.34 3.86 -3.65
C ILE A 17 -3.44 3.73 -2.13
N LEU A 18 -2.33 3.44 -1.45
CA LEU A 18 -2.27 3.39 0.01
C LEU A 18 -2.64 4.73 0.65
N ASN A 19 -2.16 5.85 0.09
CA ASN A 19 -2.54 7.18 0.56
C ASN A 19 -4.04 7.43 0.43
N LEU A 20 -4.65 7.07 -0.71
CA LEU A 20 -6.09 7.22 -0.90
C LEU A 20 -6.91 6.36 0.07
N ALA A 21 -6.46 5.13 0.33
CA ALA A 21 -7.09 4.25 1.31
C ALA A 21 -6.98 4.82 2.74
N ALA A 22 -5.82 5.35 3.12
CA ALA A 22 -5.61 6.01 4.40
C ALA A 22 -6.45 7.30 4.54
N ARG A 23 -6.57 8.10 3.46
CA ARG A 23 -7.47 9.25 3.42
C ARG A 23 -8.93 8.86 3.61
N ALA A 24 -9.38 7.77 2.97
CA ALA A 24 -10.74 7.28 3.17
C ALA A 24 -10.98 6.69 4.56
N PHE A 25 -9.95 6.08 5.17
CA PHE A 25 -10.00 5.64 6.56
C PHE A 25 -10.25 6.82 7.51
N LEU A 26 -9.47 7.89 7.35
CA LEU A 26 -9.50 9.05 8.23
C LEU A 26 -10.72 9.94 7.98
N TRP A 27 -11.07 10.16 6.71
CA TRP A 27 -12.03 11.18 6.28
C TRP A 27 -13.32 10.62 5.65
N GLY A 28 -13.47 9.31 5.56
CA GLY A 28 -14.68 8.68 5.01
C GLY A 28 -14.74 8.58 3.48
N GLU A 29 -15.93 8.35 2.92
CA GLU A 29 -16.10 7.94 1.51
C GLU A 29 -15.69 9.01 0.48
N ASP A 30 -15.81 10.30 0.81
CA ASP A 30 -15.51 11.43 -0.08
C ASP A 30 -14.51 12.43 0.56
N PRO A 31 -13.22 12.08 0.60
CA PRO A 31 -12.18 12.98 1.11
C PRO A 31 -11.97 14.20 0.19
N ASP A 32 -12.12 14.03 -1.13
CA ASP A 32 -11.81 15.06 -2.14
C ASP A 32 -12.84 16.21 -2.17
N SER A 33 -14.11 15.95 -1.84
CA SER A 33 -15.13 17.01 -1.70
C SER A 33 -14.86 17.91 -0.50
N PHE A 34 -14.47 17.31 0.63
CA PHE A 34 -14.12 18.07 1.83
C PHE A 34 -12.87 18.91 1.67
N GLU A 35 -11.81 18.37 1.06
CA GLU A 35 -10.57 19.12 0.87
C GLU A 35 -10.80 20.33 -0.05
N ARG A 36 -11.64 20.19 -1.09
CA ARG A 36 -12.08 21.33 -1.90
C ARG A 36 -12.85 22.37 -1.08
N GLU A 37 -13.71 21.96 -0.16
CA GLU A 37 -14.45 22.90 0.72
C GLU A 37 -13.53 23.57 1.75
N ALA A 38 -12.58 22.84 2.33
CA ALA A 38 -11.61 23.37 3.28
C ALA A 38 -10.61 24.33 2.59
N PHE A 39 -10.09 23.96 1.43
CA PHE A 39 -9.16 24.77 0.65
C PHE A 39 -9.79 26.05 0.13
N THR A 40 -11.04 25.99 -0.35
CA THR A 40 -11.77 27.21 -0.72
C THR A 40 -12.00 28.10 0.50
N GLY A 41 -12.36 27.54 1.66
CA GLY A 41 -12.44 28.28 2.93
C GLY A 41 -11.15 29.02 3.30
N ALA A 42 -9.99 28.34 3.17
CA ALA A 42 -8.67 28.91 3.42
C ALA A 42 -8.32 30.04 2.43
N ALA A 43 -8.62 29.86 1.13
CA ALA A 43 -8.39 30.85 0.09
C ALA A 43 -9.18 32.16 0.30
N PHE A 44 -10.36 32.07 0.94
CA PHE A 44 -11.18 33.23 1.29
C PHE A 44 -10.87 33.81 2.69
N GLN A 45 -9.80 33.37 3.37
CA GLN A 45 -9.42 33.79 4.73
C GLN A 45 -10.54 33.67 5.77
N VAL A 46 -11.50 32.75 5.57
CA VAL A 46 -12.58 32.52 6.52
C VAL A 46 -12.11 31.46 7.53
N GLU A 47 -11.17 31.84 8.40
CA GLU A 47 -10.52 30.92 9.35
C GLU A 47 -11.54 30.10 10.15
N GLU A 48 -12.60 30.73 10.67
CA GLU A 48 -13.61 30.02 11.46
C GLU A 48 -14.44 29.01 10.64
N ARG A 49 -14.64 29.24 9.34
CA ARG A 49 -15.33 28.27 8.48
C ARG A 49 -14.45 27.05 8.24
N GLU A 50 -13.15 27.26 8.04
CA GLU A 50 -12.17 26.19 7.87
C GLU A 50 -12.04 25.35 9.15
N LEU A 51 -11.90 26.00 10.32
CA LEU A 51 -11.84 25.31 11.61
C LEU A 51 -13.09 24.44 11.86
N ARG A 52 -14.28 24.95 11.52
CA ARG A 52 -15.54 24.18 11.63
C ARG A 52 -15.58 22.97 10.71
N LEU A 53 -15.02 23.05 9.50
CA LEU A 53 -14.92 21.91 8.61
C LEU A 53 -14.02 20.83 9.21
N TRP A 54 -12.87 21.21 9.76
CA TRP A 54 -11.99 20.26 10.44
C TRP A 54 -12.62 19.66 11.69
N ARG A 55 -13.38 20.41 12.50
CA ARG A 55 -14.11 19.86 13.66
C ARG A 55 -15.08 18.74 13.29
N LYS A 56 -15.73 18.82 12.10
CA LYS A 56 -16.61 17.75 11.60
C LYS A 56 -15.89 16.43 11.31
N ARG A 57 -14.55 16.44 11.22
CA ARG A 57 -13.70 15.25 11.06
C ARG A 57 -13.34 14.56 12.38
N GLY A 58 -13.94 15.00 13.49
CA GLY A 58 -13.75 14.39 14.81
C GLY A 58 -12.37 14.69 15.40
N ALA A 59 -11.86 13.75 16.19
CA ALA A 59 -10.65 13.93 16.99
C ALA A 59 -9.41 14.33 16.16
N VAL A 60 -9.20 13.72 14.99
CA VAL A 60 -8.04 14.04 14.14
C VAL A 60 -8.14 15.44 13.55
N GLY A 61 -9.36 15.92 13.25
CA GLY A 61 -9.57 17.29 12.76
C GLY A 61 -9.45 18.36 13.84
N LYS A 62 -9.89 18.06 15.08
CA LYS A 62 -9.58 18.89 16.24
C LYS A 62 -8.07 19.00 16.48
N LEU A 63 -7.35 17.86 16.38
CA LEU A 63 -5.90 17.84 16.49
C LEU A 63 -5.22 18.69 15.40
N HIS A 64 -5.70 18.63 14.16
CA HIS A 64 -5.24 19.52 13.08
C HIS A 64 -5.34 21.00 13.48
N ASN A 65 -6.48 21.40 14.06
CA ASN A 65 -6.70 22.78 14.49
C ASN A 65 -5.74 23.19 15.62
N ILE A 66 -5.49 22.30 16.59
CA ILE A 66 -4.50 22.52 17.66
C ILE A 66 -3.10 22.71 17.07
N ASP A 67 -2.66 21.80 16.20
CA ASP A 67 -1.32 21.86 15.58
C ASP A 67 -1.14 23.13 14.76
N ARG A 68 -2.17 23.53 14.00
CA ARG A 68 -2.19 24.79 13.26
C ARG A 68 -2.10 25.98 14.22
N PHE A 69 -2.85 25.97 15.32
CA PHE A 69 -2.82 27.03 16.32
C PHE A 69 -1.41 27.18 16.91
N VAL A 70 -0.81 26.09 17.42
CA VAL A 70 0.53 26.13 18.02
C VAL A 70 1.56 26.61 17.00
N ARG A 71 1.53 26.09 15.77
CA ARG A 71 2.53 26.39 14.75
C ARG A 71 2.38 27.77 14.11
N ALA A 72 1.21 28.39 14.17
CA ALA A 72 0.97 29.71 13.59
C ALA A 72 1.77 30.85 14.25
N SER A 73 2.42 30.62 15.40
CA SER A 73 3.26 31.62 16.08
C SER A 73 4.54 30.98 16.64
N PRO A 74 5.73 31.53 16.33
CA PRO A 74 6.97 31.11 16.98
C PRO A 74 6.90 31.21 18.50
N GLN A 75 6.25 32.25 19.03
CA GLN A 75 6.07 32.46 20.47
C GLN A 75 5.27 31.32 21.12
N ARG A 76 4.21 30.84 20.47
CA ARG A 76 3.42 29.70 20.97
C ARG A 76 4.21 28.39 20.95
N ARG A 77 4.99 28.15 19.89
CA ARG A 77 5.88 26.97 19.82
C ARG A 77 6.92 26.98 20.93
N GLU A 78 7.56 28.13 21.15
CA GLU A 78 8.58 28.27 22.18
C GLU A 78 7.98 28.17 23.58
N LEU A 79 6.82 28.81 23.82
CA LEU A 79 6.10 28.69 25.08
C LEU A 79 5.77 27.24 25.41
N MET A 80 5.24 26.48 24.44
CA MET A 80 4.97 25.06 24.63
C MET A 80 6.23 24.25 24.98
N LYS A 81 7.38 24.56 24.36
CA LYS A 81 8.67 23.93 24.68
C LYS A 81 9.13 24.31 26.10
N SER A 82 9.07 25.59 26.47
CA SER A 82 9.48 26.05 27.80
C SER A 82 8.67 25.42 28.92
N LEU A 83 7.33 25.35 28.78
CA LEU A 83 6.47 24.70 29.78
C LEU A 83 6.77 23.22 29.94
N ALA A 84 7.14 22.54 28.84
CA ALA A 84 7.55 21.15 28.88
C ALA A 84 8.91 20.95 29.59
N CYS A 85 9.83 21.92 29.53
CA CYS A 85 11.07 21.88 30.30
C CYS A 85 10.81 22.12 31.79
N ASP A 86 10.03 23.17 32.12
CA ASP A 86 9.80 23.62 33.50
C ASP A 86 9.07 22.57 34.36
N GLN A 87 8.14 21.80 33.78
CA GLN A 87 7.47 20.69 34.48
C GLN A 87 8.43 19.64 35.02
N ASN A 88 9.58 19.45 34.36
CA ASN A 88 10.49 18.35 34.65
C ASN A 88 11.64 18.74 35.58
N ASP A 89 11.94 20.03 35.71
CA ASP A 89 12.94 20.55 36.65
C ASP A 89 12.44 20.52 38.10
N GLU A 90 11.12 20.56 38.34
CA GLU A 90 10.54 20.42 39.69
C GLU A 90 10.67 18.98 40.25
N ASP A 91 10.68 17.96 39.41
CA ASP A 91 10.69 16.55 39.84
C ASP A 91 12.10 16.02 40.20
N GLY A 92 13.17 16.78 39.94
CA GLY A 92 14.53 16.47 40.42
C GLY A 92 15.18 15.18 39.87
N TYR A 93 14.55 14.48 38.93
CA TYR A 93 15.07 13.28 38.26
C TYR A 93 15.75 13.62 36.93
N GLN A 94 16.88 12.96 36.62
CA GLN A 94 17.50 13.04 35.30
C GLN A 94 16.56 12.42 34.26
N LEU A 95 16.08 13.24 33.32
CA LEU A 95 15.28 12.80 32.17
C LEU A 95 15.92 11.61 31.45
N PHE A 96 15.12 10.60 31.11
CA PHE A 96 15.54 9.58 30.15
C PHE A 96 15.70 10.22 28.76
N GLU A 97 16.59 9.67 27.92
CA GLU A 97 16.84 10.20 26.56
C GLU A 97 15.54 10.32 25.72
N GLU A 98 14.58 9.43 25.95
CA GLU A 98 13.29 9.41 25.27
C GLU A 98 12.37 10.58 25.67
N GLU A 99 12.42 11.03 26.92
CA GLU A 99 11.63 12.17 27.42
C GLU A 99 12.21 13.49 26.92
N ARG A 100 13.54 13.63 26.90
CA ARG A 100 14.20 14.77 26.22
C ARG A 100 13.87 14.81 24.74
N ALA A 101 13.93 13.66 24.06
CA ALA A 101 13.57 13.56 22.65
C ALA A 101 12.10 13.94 22.40
N ALA A 102 11.19 13.67 23.35
CA ALA A 102 9.80 14.09 23.26
C ALA A 102 9.61 15.60 23.47
N ILE A 103 10.40 16.25 24.32
CA ILE A 103 10.37 17.72 24.52
C ILE A 103 10.80 18.44 23.23
N ASP A 104 11.91 18.01 22.63
CA ASP A 104 12.47 18.59 21.41
C ASP A 104 11.62 18.30 20.16
N LEU A 105 10.74 17.30 20.23
CA LEU A 105 9.87 16.92 19.12
C LEU A 105 8.92 18.05 18.75
N GLU A 106 8.91 18.53 17.51
CA GLU A 106 7.92 19.53 17.10
C GLU A 106 6.59 18.87 16.69
N LEU A 107 5.45 19.50 17.02
CA LEU A 107 4.16 19.12 16.43
C LEU A 107 4.22 19.28 14.91
N ILE A 108 3.63 18.36 14.15
CA ILE A 108 3.70 18.36 12.68
C ILE A 108 2.32 18.65 12.13
N GLN A 109 2.16 19.78 11.45
CA GLN A 109 0.95 20.01 10.68
C GLN A 109 0.90 19.07 9.47
N ASN A 110 -0.21 18.35 9.32
CA ASN A 110 -0.41 17.49 8.16
C ASN A 110 -0.52 18.32 6.86
N ASN A 111 -0.13 17.69 5.75
CA ASN A 111 -0.09 18.25 4.41
C ASN A 111 -0.62 17.21 3.42
N GLU A 112 -1.62 17.60 2.64
CA GLU A 112 -2.28 16.78 1.62
C GLU A 112 -1.31 16.09 0.66
N THR A 113 -0.29 16.81 0.20
CA THR A 113 0.68 16.33 -0.80
C THR A 113 1.70 15.34 -0.22
N ARG A 114 1.79 15.22 1.11
CA ARG A 114 2.72 14.33 1.81
C ARG A 114 1.93 13.19 2.46
N TRP A 115 1.93 12.04 1.80
CA TRP A 115 1.10 10.88 2.15
C TRP A 115 1.17 10.38 3.60
N ASN A 116 2.30 10.57 4.29
CA ASN A 116 2.47 10.17 5.70
C ASN A 116 2.25 11.31 6.71
N SER A 117 1.90 12.52 6.27
CA SER A 117 1.90 13.70 7.13
C SER A 117 0.85 13.65 8.25
N THR A 118 -0.35 13.12 7.99
CA THR A 118 -1.39 12.94 9.03
C THR A 118 -0.99 11.86 10.03
N PHE A 119 -0.32 10.80 9.57
CA PHE A 119 0.23 9.79 10.47
C PHE A 119 1.32 10.38 11.39
N LEU A 120 2.23 11.18 10.83
CA LEU A 120 3.28 11.85 11.60
C LEU A 120 2.70 12.88 12.60
N MET A 121 1.68 13.65 12.19
CA MET A 121 0.92 14.55 13.06
C MET A 121 0.38 13.79 14.29
N ILE A 122 -0.35 12.69 14.03
CA ILE A 122 -0.91 11.82 15.08
C ILE A 122 0.20 11.25 15.98
N GLN A 123 1.28 10.74 15.39
CA GLN A 123 2.37 10.11 16.13
C GLN A 123 3.10 11.11 17.04
N HIS A 124 3.34 12.33 16.56
CA HIS A 124 3.98 13.39 17.33
C HIS A 124 3.06 13.89 18.43
N ALA A 125 1.78 14.12 18.12
CA ALA A 125 0.79 14.56 19.09
C ALA A 125 0.63 13.57 20.25
N ILE A 126 0.60 12.26 19.97
CA ILE A 126 0.51 11.22 21.02
C ILE A 126 1.73 11.27 21.94
N ARG A 127 2.94 11.47 21.41
CA ARG A 127 4.15 11.63 22.24
C ARG A 127 4.15 12.92 23.04
N LYS A 128 3.48 13.96 22.54
CA LYS A 128 3.38 15.28 23.17
C LYS A 128 2.09 15.49 23.96
N ARG A 129 1.29 14.45 24.21
CA ARG A 129 -0.04 14.59 24.80
C ARG A 129 -0.05 15.43 26.07
N GLU A 130 0.77 15.06 27.06
CA GLU A 130 0.87 15.77 28.33
C GLU A 130 1.28 17.24 28.14
N HIS A 131 2.24 17.49 27.24
CA HIS A 131 2.69 18.85 26.90
C HIS A 131 1.59 19.68 26.21
N ILE A 132 0.76 19.06 25.36
CA ILE A 132 -0.38 19.72 24.70
C ILE A 132 -1.43 20.08 25.74
N ASP A 133 -1.81 19.13 26.60
CA ASP A 133 -2.84 19.32 27.61
C ASP A 133 -2.40 20.40 28.62
N HIS A 134 -1.12 20.38 29.06
CA HIS A 134 -0.56 21.40 29.94
C HIS A 134 -0.49 22.78 29.28
N PHE A 135 -0.05 22.87 28.02
CA PHE A 135 -0.03 24.13 27.27
C PHE A 135 -1.43 24.76 27.15
N ILE A 136 -2.46 23.95 26.86
CA ILE A 136 -3.85 24.43 26.78
C ILE A 136 -4.31 24.95 28.14
N ALA A 137 -4.08 24.19 29.22
CA ALA A 137 -4.44 24.60 30.59
C ALA A 137 -3.72 25.90 31.01
N TYR A 138 -2.44 26.05 30.67
CA TYR A 138 -1.67 27.28 30.92
C TYR A 138 -2.31 28.49 30.22
N LEU A 139 -2.67 28.37 28.94
CA LEU A 139 -3.32 29.46 28.21
C LEU A 139 -4.69 29.82 28.79
N GLU A 140 -5.46 28.84 29.26
CA GLU A 140 -6.76 29.12 29.90
C GLU A 140 -6.62 29.96 31.18
N THR A 141 -5.54 29.73 31.95
CA THR A 141 -5.30 30.44 33.22
C THR A 141 -4.62 31.79 33.04
N LYS A 142 -3.68 31.93 32.09
CA LYS A 142 -2.83 33.13 31.95
C LYS A 142 -3.31 34.15 30.93
N THR A 143 -4.13 33.73 29.97
CA THR A 143 -4.48 34.58 28.83
C THR A 143 -5.94 34.99 28.91
N SER A 144 -6.25 36.28 29.01
CA SER A 144 -7.65 36.75 29.06
C SER A 144 -8.32 36.88 27.68
N GLU A 145 -7.53 36.99 26.61
CA GLU A 145 -8.05 37.19 25.25
C GLU A 145 -8.45 35.86 24.58
N PRO A 146 -9.71 35.70 24.12
CA PRO A 146 -10.17 34.45 23.49
C PRO A 146 -9.37 34.03 22.25
N ARG A 147 -8.83 34.99 21.49
CA ARG A 147 -8.04 34.72 20.27
C ARG A 147 -6.68 34.09 20.54
N GLN A 148 -6.19 34.23 21.77
CA GLN A 148 -4.91 33.68 22.20
C GLN A 148 -5.08 32.33 22.93
N ARG A 149 -6.30 31.81 23.02
CA ARG A 149 -6.61 30.48 23.56
C ARG A 149 -6.95 29.50 22.43
N VAL A 150 -6.75 28.21 22.69
CA VAL A 150 -7.33 27.15 21.85
C VAL A 150 -8.85 27.14 22.07
N PRO A 151 -9.68 27.21 21.01
CA PRO A 151 -11.13 27.15 21.18
C PRO A 151 -11.57 25.87 21.88
N VAL A 152 -12.54 25.96 22.79
CA VAL A 152 -13.06 24.81 23.57
C VAL A 152 -13.56 23.69 22.64
N GLN A 153 -14.07 24.03 21.45
CA GLN A 153 -14.55 23.03 20.48
C GLN A 153 -13.41 22.21 19.85
N ASP A 154 -12.18 22.72 19.89
CA ASP A 154 -10.99 22.05 19.35
C ASP A 154 -10.20 21.27 20.41
N GLN A 155 -10.55 21.41 21.69
CA GLN A 155 -9.91 20.65 22.76
C GLN A 155 -10.26 19.16 22.66
N LEU A 156 -9.24 18.32 22.82
CA LEU A 156 -9.36 16.87 22.74
C LEU A 156 -9.77 16.33 24.11
N SER A 157 -10.92 15.65 24.16
CA SER A 157 -11.32 14.88 25.33
C SER A 157 -10.46 13.61 25.49
N LEU A 158 -10.55 12.94 26.64
CA LEU A 158 -9.93 11.62 26.83
C LEU A 158 -10.35 10.63 25.72
N GLN A 159 -11.61 10.71 25.30
CA GLN A 159 -12.15 9.87 24.23
C GLN A 159 -11.56 10.22 22.86
N ASP A 160 -11.36 11.51 22.57
CA ASP A 160 -10.69 11.95 21.36
C ASP A 160 -9.25 11.41 21.29
N TRP A 161 -8.53 11.44 22.41
CA TRP A 161 -7.18 10.88 22.53
C TRP A 161 -7.13 9.37 22.31
N LEU A 162 -8.15 8.62 22.75
CA LEU A 162 -8.29 7.19 22.47
C LEU A 162 -8.48 6.91 20.97
N LEU A 163 -9.31 7.71 20.28
CA LEU A 163 -9.52 7.59 18.84
C LEU A 163 -8.26 7.89 18.03
N VAL A 164 -7.53 8.95 18.40
CA VAL A 164 -6.23 9.31 17.79
C VAL A 164 -5.21 8.19 18.00
N SER A 165 -5.19 7.59 19.20
CA SER A 165 -4.31 6.45 19.53
C SER A 165 -4.68 5.16 18.81
N ALA A 166 -5.97 4.90 18.59
CA ALA A 166 -6.44 3.77 17.78
C ALA A 166 -6.05 3.93 16.32
N ALA A 167 -6.16 5.14 15.75
CA ALA A 167 -5.70 5.43 14.40
C ALA A 167 -4.19 5.17 14.23
N LYS A 168 -3.36 5.47 15.25
CA LYS A 168 -1.94 5.11 15.26
C LYS A 168 -1.74 3.58 15.22
N ARG A 169 -2.41 2.83 16.11
CA ARG A 169 -2.26 1.37 16.22
C ARG A 169 -2.59 0.65 14.91
N SER A 170 -3.70 1.01 14.27
CA SER A 170 -4.08 0.46 12.96
C SER A 170 -3.06 0.76 11.85
N SER A 171 -2.31 1.86 11.98
CA SER A 171 -1.28 2.27 11.02
C SER A 171 0.08 1.60 11.29
N THR A 172 0.48 1.43 12.55
CA THR A 172 1.78 0.85 12.93
C THR A 172 1.83 -0.68 12.80
N GLN A 173 0.70 -1.37 13.00
CA GLN A 173 0.63 -2.83 12.93
C GLN A 173 0.99 -3.37 11.53
N ARG A 174 0.87 -2.56 10.46
CA ARG A 174 1.34 -2.91 9.11
C ARG A 174 2.83 -2.70 8.87
N ILE A 175 3.48 -1.76 9.55
CA ILE A 175 4.91 -1.45 9.33
C ILE A 175 5.80 -2.52 10.00
N GLU A 176 5.41 -2.99 11.19
CA GLU A 176 6.13 -4.09 11.86
C GLU A 176 5.81 -5.47 11.24
N GLN A 177 4.57 -5.70 10.77
CA GLN A 177 4.25 -6.93 10.02
C GLN A 177 4.97 -7.00 8.68
N GLY A 178 5.27 -5.86 8.03
CA GLY A 178 6.07 -5.77 6.82
C GLY A 178 7.56 -6.11 7.00
N ARG A 179 8.07 -6.20 8.23
CA ARG A 179 9.46 -6.60 8.52
C ARG A 179 9.61 -7.94 9.23
N GLY A 180 8.51 -8.62 9.60
CA GLY A 180 8.61 -9.75 10.52
C GLY A 180 7.75 -10.99 10.25
N ARG A 181 6.68 -10.94 9.44
CA ARG A 181 5.86 -12.14 9.18
C ARG A 181 5.29 -12.16 7.77
N GLU A 182 6.05 -12.80 6.90
CA GLU A 182 5.57 -13.41 5.67
C GLU A 182 4.68 -14.62 6.00
N LYS A 183 3.50 -14.38 6.57
CA LYS A 183 2.51 -15.42 6.88
C LYS A 183 1.10 -14.88 6.69
N HIS A 184 0.60 -15.13 5.47
CA HIS A 184 -0.79 -15.34 5.12
C HIS A 184 -1.74 -14.13 5.25
N LEU A 185 -2.46 -13.81 4.18
CA LEU A 185 -3.76 -13.13 4.30
C LEU A 185 -4.88 -14.10 3.90
N PRO A 186 -5.40 -14.90 4.85
CA PRO A 186 -6.63 -15.66 4.69
C PRO A 186 -7.80 -14.93 5.36
N GLN A 187 -8.99 -15.44 5.07
CA GLN A 187 -10.33 -14.96 5.46
C GLN A 187 -10.55 -14.66 6.95
N HIS A 188 -9.67 -15.11 7.86
CA HIS A 188 -9.74 -14.85 9.31
C HIS A 188 -9.25 -13.45 9.74
N ALA A 189 -8.63 -12.68 8.84
CA ALA A 189 -8.34 -11.26 9.10
C ALA A 189 -9.60 -10.39 9.26
N ARG A 190 -10.80 -10.96 9.08
CA ARG A 190 -12.09 -10.33 9.41
C ARG A 190 -12.33 -10.22 10.91
N GLU A 191 -11.85 -11.16 11.72
CA GLU A 191 -12.27 -11.31 13.12
C GLU A 191 -11.33 -10.59 14.10
N GLU A 192 -10.02 -10.59 13.84
CA GLU A 192 -9.00 -9.97 14.71
C GLU A 192 -9.11 -8.45 14.85
N TYR A 193 -9.66 -7.74 13.85
CA TYR A 193 -9.88 -6.29 13.95
C TYR A 193 -11.09 -5.92 14.84
N THR A 194 -11.96 -6.87 15.15
CA THR A 194 -13.26 -6.61 15.80
C THR A 194 -13.24 -6.74 17.32
N ASP A 195 -12.21 -7.38 17.90
CA ASP A 195 -12.21 -7.85 19.29
C ASP A 195 -11.36 -7.04 20.28
N VAL A 196 -10.61 -6.03 19.84
CA VAL A 196 -9.61 -5.35 20.71
C VAL A 196 -10.17 -4.15 21.50
N VAL A 197 -11.49 -4.02 21.68
CA VAL A 197 -12.02 -2.95 22.54
C VAL A 197 -13.26 -3.44 23.31
N LEU A 198 -13.03 -3.99 24.50
CA LEU A 198 -14.02 -4.24 25.55
C LEU A 198 -13.44 -3.57 26.80
N GLN A 199 -14.09 -2.69 27.56
CA GLN A 199 -15.47 -2.65 28.06
C GLN A 199 -15.86 -1.17 28.33
N ASP A 200 -16.99 -0.67 27.84
CA ASP A 200 -17.84 0.41 28.42
C ASP A 200 -19.09 0.62 27.55
N GLU A 201 -20.24 1.06 28.08
CA GLU A 201 -21.50 1.17 27.31
C GLU A 201 -21.53 2.36 26.33
N ASN A 202 -20.67 3.37 26.50
CA ASN A 202 -20.45 4.46 25.52
C ASN A 202 -19.55 4.05 24.33
N LEU A 203 -19.01 2.83 24.34
CA LEU A 203 -18.02 2.35 23.37
C LEU A 203 -18.64 1.90 22.02
N ASP A 204 -19.95 1.66 21.97
CA ASP A 204 -20.63 1.10 20.79
C ASP A 204 -20.61 2.06 19.58
N ASP A 205 -20.84 3.36 19.82
CA ASP A 205 -20.72 4.39 18.78
C ASP A 205 -19.27 4.53 18.27
N HIS A 206 -18.28 4.38 19.15
CA HIS A 206 -16.87 4.43 18.78
C HIS A 206 -16.43 3.23 17.96
N ARG A 207 -16.87 2.02 18.34
CA ARG A 207 -16.66 0.80 17.57
C ARG A 207 -17.26 0.95 16.18
N ARG A 208 -18.47 1.52 16.10
CA ARG A 208 -19.15 1.80 14.84
C ARG A 208 -18.38 2.79 13.97
N CYS A 209 -17.84 3.87 14.54
CA CYS A 209 -17.00 4.83 13.80
C CYS A 209 -15.73 4.18 13.23
N VAL A 210 -15.00 3.41 14.04
CA VAL A 210 -13.77 2.73 13.58
C VAL A 210 -14.12 1.68 12.52
N GLN A 211 -15.20 0.92 12.69
CA GLN A 211 -15.68 -0.04 11.69
C GLN A 211 -16.05 0.64 10.36
N ILE A 212 -16.71 1.81 10.41
CA ILE A 212 -17.02 2.60 9.21
C ILE A 212 -15.72 3.06 8.53
N SER A 213 -14.75 3.56 9.28
CA SER A 213 -13.43 3.94 8.75
C SER A 213 -12.70 2.75 8.08
N ILE A 214 -12.73 1.56 8.70
CA ILE A 214 -12.16 0.34 8.13
C ILE A 214 -12.89 -0.02 6.82
N LYS A 215 -14.23 0.04 6.81
CA LYS A 215 -15.03 -0.23 5.60
C LYS A 215 -14.72 0.75 4.47
N ASN A 216 -14.55 2.03 4.78
CA ASN A 216 -14.21 3.06 3.78
C ASN A 216 -12.80 2.83 3.20
N CYS A 217 -11.83 2.51 4.06
CA CYS A 217 -10.50 2.10 3.64
C CYS A 217 -10.54 0.89 2.71
N TRP A 218 -11.28 -0.15 3.11
CA TRP A 218 -11.41 -1.38 2.34
C TRP A 218 -12.08 -1.14 0.99
N SER A 219 -13.18 -0.37 0.97
CA SER A 219 -13.88 0.01 -0.25
C SER A 219 -12.96 0.71 -1.25
N LYS A 220 -12.08 1.62 -0.80
CA LYS A 220 -11.07 2.22 -1.68
C LYS A 220 -10.03 1.21 -2.16
N LEU A 221 -9.51 0.35 -1.29
CA LEU A 221 -8.54 -0.66 -1.70
C LEU A 221 -9.13 -1.62 -2.74
N ASP A 222 -10.37 -2.07 -2.55
CA ASP A 222 -11.08 -2.99 -3.44
C ASP A 222 -11.40 -2.35 -4.80
N ALA A 223 -11.83 -1.08 -4.80
CA ALA A 223 -12.04 -0.31 -6.03
C ALA A 223 -10.74 -0.22 -6.85
N TYR A 224 -9.60 0.05 -6.20
CA TYR A 224 -8.31 0.10 -6.88
C TYR A 224 -7.76 -1.27 -7.24
N TYR A 225 -8.06 -2.32 -6.47
CA TYR A 225 -7.70 -3.69 -6.81
C TYR A 225 -8.31 -4.11 -8.15
N SER A 226 -9.58 -3.76 -8.37
CA SER A 226 -10.26 -3.98 -9.65
C SER A 226 -9.59 -3.24 -10.81
N LEU A 227 -9.00 -2.07 -10.54
CA LEU A 227 -8.26 -1.29 -11.54
C LEU A 227 -6.87 -1.87 -11.83
N LEU A 228 -6.21 -2.52 -10.86
CA LEU A 228 -4.90 -3.17 -11.09
C LEU A 228 -4.98 -4.25 -12.17
N GLY A 229 -6.12 -4.94 -12.29
CA GLY A 229 -6.37 -5.93 -13.33
C GLY A 229 -6.53 -5.36 -14.76
N GLN A 230 -6.50 -4.04 -14.95
CA GLN A 230 -6.57 -3.44 -16.30
C GLN A 230 -5.25 -3.52 -17.07
N SER A 231 -4.13 -3.81 -16.41
CA SER A 231 -2.83 -3.95 -17.04
C SER A 231 -2.24 -5.32 -16.70
N PRO A 232 -1.60 -6.02 -17.65
CA PRO A 232 -0.97 -7.31 -17.42
C PRO A 232 0.27 -7.23 -16.52
N LEU A 233 0.83 -6.04 -16.28
CA LEU A 233 2.11 -5.87 -15.61
C LEU A 233 2.09 -6.31 -14.13
N TYR A 234 1.02 -5.98 -13.42
CA TYR A 234 0.83 -6.40 -12.03
C TYR A 234 0.70 -7.93 -11.87
N PRO A 235 -0.22 -8.61 -12.58
CA PRO A 235 -0.27 -10.06 -12.53
C PRO A 235 1.01 -10.72 -13.05
N ALA A 236 1.67 -10.15 -14.07
CA ALA A 236 2.97 -10.64 -14.55
C ALA A 236 4.02 -10.63 -13.43
N ALA A 237 4.15 -9.55 -12.67
CA ALA A 237 5.13 -9.46 -11.58
C ALA A 237 4.92 -10.55 -10.50
N VAL A 238 3.67 -10.87 -10.17
CA VAL A 238 3.35 -11.92 -9.19
C VAL A 238 3.65 -13.31 -9.75
N ILE A 239 3.26 -13.56 -11.01
CA ILE A 239 3.45 -14.83 -11.70
C ILE A 239 4.95 -15.12 -11.90
N LEU A 240 5.71 -14.13 -12.35
CA LEU A 240 7.15 -14.24 -12.64
C LEU A 240 8.03 -14.26 -11.39
N HIS A 241 7.45 -14.16 -10.20
CA HIS A 241 8.20 -14.30 -8.95
C HIS A 241 8.44 -15.79 -8.64
N PRO A 242 9.68 -16.32 -8.69
CA PRO A 242 9.91 -17.78 -8.70
C PRO A 242 9.51 -18.48 -7.41
N ARG A 243 9.45 -17.75 -6.28
CA ARG A 243 8.98 -18.28 -5.00
C ARG A 243 7.46 -18.45 -4.91
N TRP A 244 6.70 -17.58 -5.58
CA TRP A 244 5.24 -17.62 -5.50
C TRP A 244 4.69 -18.40 -6.67
N ASN A 245 5.07 -18.00 -7.90
CA ASN A 245 4.53 -18.54 -9.13
C ASN A 245 2.97 -18.49 -9.13
N VAL A 246 2.35 -19.01 -10.18
CA VAL A 246 0.91 -19.26 -10.25
C VAL A 246 0.47 -20.24 -9.17
N SER A 247 1.31 -21.21 -8.77
CA SER A 247 0.95 -22.22 -7.77
C SER A 247 0.55 -21.61 -6.42
N TRP A 248 1.15 -20.49 -6.01
CA TRP A 248 0.73 -19.79 -4.80
C TRP A 248 -0.68 -19.19 -4.96
N LEU A 249 -1.00 -18.60 -6.12
CA LEU A 249 -2.32 -18.06 -6.39
C LEU A 249 -3.38 -19.18 -6.41
N GLU A 250 -3.10 -20.28 -7.11
CA GLU A 250 -4.00 -21.45 -7.18
C GLU A 250 -4.24 -22.10 -5.81
N ALA A 251 -3.27 -22.03 -4.89
CA ALA A 251 -3.42 -22.55 -3.54
C ALA A 251 -4.22 -21.63 -2.60
N ASN A 252 -4.17 -20.31 -2.80
CA ASN A 252 -4.78 -19.33 -1.89
C ASN A 252 -6.11 -18.75 -2.38
N TRP A 253 -6.38 -18.82 -3.69
CA TRP A 253 -7.60 -18.29 -4.29
C TRP A 253 -8.63 -19.40 -4.46
N THR A 254 -9.63 -19.40 -3.59
CA THR A 254 -10.62 -20.49 -3.48
C THR A 254 -12.01 -20.09 -3.95
N SER A 255 -12.28 -18.80 -4.14
CA SER A 255 -13.57 -18.30 -4.63
C SER A 255 -13.66 -18.37 -6.15
N ASP A 256 -14.84 -18.69 -6.70
CA ASP A 256 -15.09 -18.76 -8.14
C ASP A 256 -14.70 -17.46 -8.86
N GLU A 257 -15.02 -16.30 -8.28
CA GLU A 257 -14.63 -15.00 -8.85
C GLU A 257 -13.11 -14.81 -8.92
N GLN A 258 -12.38 -15.32 -7.92
CA GLN A 258 -10.93 -15.24 -7.90
C GLN A 258 -10.31 -16.17 -8.96
N LEU A 259 -10.86 -17.38 -9.12
CA LEU A 259 -10.41 -18.32 -10.15
C LEU A 259 -10.63 -17.78 -11.57
N VAL A 260 -11.74 -17.08 -11.81
CA VAL A 260 -11.97 -16.37 -13.08
C VAL A 260 -10.91 -15.30 -13.29
N ARG A 261 -10.68 -14.43 -12.29
CA ARG A 261 -9.63 -13.39 -12.37
C ARG A 261 -8.24 -13.97 -12.60
N LEU A 262 -7.91 -15.12 -12.01
CA LEU A 262 -6.64 -15.78 -12.21
C LEU A 262 -6.48 -16.29 -13.64
N ARG A 263 -7.54 -16.87 -14.21
CA ARG A 263 -7.55 -17.29 -15.61
C ARG A 263 -7.34 -16.10 -16.54
N ASP A 264 -8.10 -15.03 -16.33
CA ASP A 264 -8.01 -13.81 -17.13
C ASP A 264 -6.61 -13.18 -17.03
N ALA A 265 -6.02 -13.17 -15.82
CA ALA A 265 -4.66 -12.72 -15.59
C ALA A 265 -3.61 -13.58 -16.32
N LYS A 266 -3.71 -14.92 -16.25
CA LYS A 266 -2.81 -15.84 -16.97
C LYS A 266 -2.89 -15.60 -18.49
N ASN A 267 -4.09 -15.42 -19.02
CA ASN A 267 -4.30 -15.15 -20.45
C ASN A 267 -3.73 -13.79 -20.85
N SER A 268 -4.04 -12.73 -20.09
CA SER A 268 -3.55 -11.37 -20.38
C SER A 268 -2.03 -11.26 -20.34
N VAL A 269 -1.37 -11.95 -19.40
CA VAL A 269 0.11 -12.02 -19.33
C VAL A 269 0.68 -12.79 -20.52
N ARG A 270 0.06 -13.91 -20.91
CA ARG A 270 0.50 -14.67 -22.10
C ARG A 270 0.38 -13.85 -23.37
N GLU A 271 -0.76 -13.20 -23.59
CA GLU A 271 -0.99 -12.33 -24.75
C GLU A 271 0.04 -11.19 -24.80
N PHE A 272 0.30 -10.54 -23.66
CA PHE A 272 1.29 -9.47 -23.57
C PHE A 272 2.71 -9.98 -23.87
N PHE A 273 3.08 -11.13 -23.32
CA PHE A 273 4.39 -11.76 -23.54
C PHE A 273 4.61 -12.12 -25.01
N GLU A 274 3.65 -12.78 -25.65
CA GLU A 274 3.77 -13.17 -27.05
C GLU A 274 3.79 -11.97 -28.00
N GLN A 275 3.05 -10.91 -27.66
CA GLN A 275 3.02 -9.68 -28.46
C GLN A 275 4.34 -8.88 -28.40
N HIS A 276 4.96 -8.77 -27.22
CA HIS A 276 6.11 -7.88 -26.99
C HIS A 276 7.46 -8.59 -26.99
N TYR A 277 7.48 -9.91 -26.81
CA TYR A 277 8.69 -10.74 -26.80
C TYR A 277 8.54 -11.91 -27.79
N PRO A 278 8.38 -11.66 -29.10
CA PRO A 278 8.21 -12.72 -30.10
C PRO A 278 9.44 -13.63 -30.17
N ARG A 279 9.27 -14.86 -30.66
CA ARG A 279 10.40 -15.75 -30.94
C ARG A 279 11.29 -15.11 -32.00
N GLU A 280 12.60 -15.09 -31.76
CA GLU A 280 13.55 -14.79 -32.83
C GLU A 280 13.47 -15.96 -33.82
N GLU A 281 12.85 -15.75 -34.98
CA GLU A 281 12.93 -16.70 -36.10
C GLU A 281 14.40 -16.85 -36.46
N GLN A 282 14.98 -18.03 -36.21
CA GLN A 282 16.27 -18.35 -36.80
C GLN A 282 16.10 -18.24 -38.32
N PRO A 283 16.95 -17.47 -39.04
CA PRO A 283 16.87 -17.46 -40.49
C PRO A 283 17.05 -18.90 -40.96
N GLU A 284 16.04 -19.44 -41.64
CA GLU A 284 16.13 -20.73 -42.30
C GLU A 284 17.39 -20.73 -43.17
N THR A 285 18.48 -21.33 -42.66
CA THR A 285 19.60 -21.67 -43.51
C THR A 285 19.05 -22.69 -44.48
N SER A 286 18.69 -22.22 -45.68
CA SER A 286 18.41 -23.03 -46.84
C SER A 286 19.62 -23.95 -47.04
N ARG A 287 19.55 -25.16 -46.49
CA ARG A 287 20.48 -26.23 -46.83
C ARG A 287 20.11 -26.64 -48.24
N THR A 288 20.72 -26.00 -49.22
CA THR A 288 20.73 -26.44 -50.61
C THR A 288 21.45 -27.78 -50.65
N VAL A 289 20.72 -28.87 -50.40
CA VAL A 289 21.22 -30.23 -50.57
C VAL A 289 21.29 -30.48 -52.07
N THR A 290 22.49 -30.35 -52.62
CA THR A 290 22.83 -30.89 -53.93
C THR A 290 22.75 -32.42 -53.84
N GLY A 291 21.83 -32.99 -54.60
CA GLY A 291 21.47 -34.40 -54.52
C GLY A 291 22.61 -35.36 -54.85
N LYS A 292 22.65 -36.45 -54.08
CA LYS A 292 22.98 -37.78 -54.60
C LYS A 292 21.84 -38.72 -54.21
N THR A 293 21.16 -39.22 -55.22
CA THR A 293 20.05 -40.17 -55.14
C THR A 293 20.55 -41.47 -54.52
N MET A 294 20.20 -41.71 -53.26
CA MET A 294 20.31 -43.00 -52.61
C MET A 294 18.89 -43.41 -52.25
N ARG A 295 18.45 -44.59 -52.71
CA ARG A 295 17.10 -45.12 -52.48
C ARG A 295 16.83 -45.12 -50.97
N GLN A 296 15.85 -44.35 -50.54
CA GLN A 296 15.31 -44.44 -49.19
C GLN A 296 14.18 -45.47 -49.21
N ASP A 297 14.30 -46.51 -48.39
CA ASP A 297 13.16 -47.36 -48.07
C ASP A 297 12.08 -46.51 -47.38
N GLU A 298 10.81 -46.72 -47.72
CA GLU A 298 9.70 -46.03 -47.08
C GLU A 298 9.77 -46.25 -45.56
N PRO A 299 9.79 -45.18 -44.74
CA PRO A 299 9.81 -45.34 -43.30
C PRO A 299 8.57 -46.12 -42.85
N SER A 300 8.76 -47.12 -42.00
CA SER A 300 7.69 -47.97 -41.46
C SER A 300 6.60 -47.09 -40.85
N GLN A 301 5.34 -47.56 -40.91
CA GLN A 301 4.22 -46.89 -40.24
C GLN A 301 4.48 -46.66 -38.73
N PHE A 302 5.32 -47.49 -38.12
CA PHE A 302 5.81 -47.31 -36.76
C PHE A 302 6.82 -46.17 -36.61
N ASP A 303 7.72 -45.99 -37.58
CA ASP A 303 8.68 -44.87 -37.58
C ASP A 303 7.96 -43.55 -37.85
N GLN A 304 6.95 -43.55 -38.70
CA GLN A 304 6.08 -42.40 -38.93
C GLN A 304 5.23 -42.07 -37.70
N TRP A 305 4.76 -43.08 -36.96
CA TRP A 305 4.06 -42.89 -35.69
C TRP A 305 5.01 -42.40 -34.58
N MET A 306 6.23 -42.91 -34.51
CA MET A 306 7.24 -42.45 -33.56
C MET A 306 7.66 -41.01 -33.85
N GLN A 307 7.85 -40.66 -35.13
CA GLN A 307 8.08 -39.29 -35.56
C GLN A 307 6.86 -38.40 -35.29
N SER A 308 5.64 -38.88 -35.50
CA SER A 308 4.41 -38.15 -35.15
C SER A 308 4.24 -37.98 -33.64
N CYS A 309 4.67 -38.95 -32.83
CA CYS A 309 4.69 -38.85 -31.37
C CYS A 309 5.76 -37.87 -30.90
N ASP A 310 6.97 -37.94 -31.45
CA ASP A 310 8.03 -36.97 -31.18
C ASP A 310 7.59 -35.56 -31.62
N GLN A 311 6.91 -35.43 -32.76
CA GLN A 311 6.45 -34.14 -33.27
C GLN A 311 5.23 -33.59 -32.51
N CYS A 312 4.40 -34.46 -31.93
CA CYS A 312 3.32 -34.08 -31.00
C CYS A 312 3.85 -33.71 -29.61
N MET A 313 5.00 -34.26 -29.20
CA MET A 313 5.71 -33.90 -27.96
C MET A 313 6.64 -32.68 -28.14
N MET A 314 6.87 -32.26 -29.40
CA MET A 314 7.71 -31.12 -29.80
C MET A 314 6.86 -29.96 -30.36
N GLU A 315 5.60 -29.80 -29.95
CA GLU A 315 5.07 -28.43 -29.83
C GLU A 315 5.92 -27.77 -28.75
N GLU A 316 7.00 -27.07 -29.14
CA GLU A 316 7.91 -26.36 -28.24
C GLU A 316 7.09 -25.60 -27.19
N GLU A 317 6.98 -26.20 -25.99
CA GLU A 317 6.09 -25.71 -24.96
C GLU A 317 6.42 -24.23 -24.70
N ASP A 318 5.41 -23.38 -24.76
CA ASP A 318 5.52 -21.96 -24.40
C ASP A 318 6.36 -21.81 -23.12
N GLU A 319 7.50 -21.10 -23.18
CA GLU A 319 8.43 -20.90 -22.05
C GLU A 319 7.66 -20.49 -20.78
N LEU A 320 6.68 -19.60 -20.95
CA LEU A 320 5.80 -19.14 -19.88
C LEU A 320 4.94 -20.27 -19.32
N GLY A 321 4.39 -21.12 -20.19
CA GLY A 321 3.65 -22.32 -19.80
C GLY A 321 4.50 -23.33 -19.02
N VAL A 322 5.75 -23.57 -19.46
CA VAL A 322 6.70 -24.45 -18.76
C VAL A 322 6.98 -23.91 -17.35
N TYR A 323 7.32 -22.63 -17.26
CA TYR A 323 7.60 -21.98 -15.98
C TYR A 323 6.37 -21.97 -15.05
N MET A 324 5.16 -21.72 -15.57
CA MET A 324 3.94 -21.78 -14.76
C MET A 324 3.63 -23.18 -14.21
N ARG A 325 4.12 -24.24 -14.86
CA ARG A 325 4.03 -25.63 -14.38
C ARG A 325 5.14 -25.98 -13.39
N GLN A 326 6.28 -25.28 -13.47
CA GLN A 326 7.39 -25.44 -12.55
C GLN A 326 6.93 -24.98 -11.16
N GLY A 327 6.86 -25.92 -10.20
CA GLY A 327 6.43 -25.60 -8.83
C GLY A 327 7.30 -24.50 -8.17
N PRO A 328 6.83 -23.87 -7.09
CA PRO A 328 7.49 -22.72 -6.48
C PRO A 328 8.89 -23.06 -5.95
N VAL A 329 9.85 -22.16 -6.21
CA VAL A 329 11.22 -22.27 -5.71
C VAL A 329 11.27 -21.89 -4.23
N ARG A 330 11.38 -22.88 -3.35
CA ARG A 330 11.45 -22.67 -1.89
C ARG A 330 12.89 -22.41 -1.43
N ARG A 331 13.34 -21.16 -1.55
CA ARG A 331 14.60 -20.65 -0.97
C ARG A 331 14.31 -19.43 -0.09
N GLU A 332 14.90 -19.37 1.10
CA GLU A 332 14.62 -18.31 2.09
C GLU A 332 15.09 -16.92 1.65
N ASN A 333 16.22 -16.82 0.93
CA ASN A 333 16.80 -15.56 0.46
C ASN A 333 16.78 -15.45 -1.07
N LEU A 334 15.68 -15.87 -1.71
CA LEU A 334 15.57 -15.81 -3.16
C LEU A 334 15.46 -14.35 -3.62
N ASN A 335 16.46 -13.88 -4.38
CA ASN A 335 16.34 -12.65 -5.16
C ASN A 335 15.82 -13.01 -6.57
N PRO A 336 14.61 -12.56 -6.96
CA PRO A 336 14.03 -12.86 -8.26
C PRO A 336 14.90 -12.42 -9.44
N ASP A 337 15.56 -11.26 -9.36
CA ASP A 337 16.38 -10.71 -10.44
C ASP A 337 17.63 -11.56 -10.68
N LEU A 338 18.26 -12.03 -9.59
CA LEU A 338 19.39 -12.95 -9.69
C LEU A 338 18.96 -14.30 -10.24
N TRP A 339 17.80 -14.79 -9.80
CA TRP A 339 17.26 -16.05 -10.30
C TRP A 339 17.01 -15.99 -11.82
N TRP A 340 16.38 -14.93 -12.33
CA TRP A 340 16.16 -14.78 -13.77
C TRP A 340 17.45 -14.61 -14.58
N LYS A 341 18.50 -14.02 -13.99
CA LYS A 341 19.84 -13.97 -14.61
C LYS A 341 20.50 -15.35 -14.72
N ASP A 342 20.33 -16.19 -13.69
CA ASP A 342 20.90 -17.54 -13.69
C ASP A 342 20.17 -18.49 -14.66
N HIS A 343 18.90 -18.21 -15.01
CA HIS A 343 18.07 -19.07 -15.85
C HIS A 343 17.84 -18.51 -17.26
N GLN A 344 18.72 -17.63 -17.75
CA GLN A 344 18.64 -17.08 -19.10
C GLN A 344 18.81 -18.12 -20.21
N GLU A 345 19.58 -19.19 -19.95
CA GLU A 345 19.77 -20.28 -20.90
C GLU A 345 18.52 -21.18 -21.00
N GLU A 346 17.82 -21.40 -19.88
CA GLU A 346 16.58 -22.19 -19.82
C GLU A 346 15.37 -21.42 -20.34
N TYR A 347 15.35 -20.09 -20.11
CA TYR A 347 14.24 -19.21 -20.45
C TYR A 347 14.71 -17.94 -21.19
N PRO A 348 15.16 -18.04 -22.46
CA PRO A 348 15.78 -16.92 -23.16
C PRO A 348 14.87 -15.71 -23.40
N ARG A 349 13.58 -15.94 -23.67
CA ARG A 349 12.59 -14.86 -23.86
C ARG A 349 11.99 -14.44 -22.52
N LEU A 350 11.60 -15.44 -21.73
CA LEU A 350 10.90 -15.22 -20.47
C LEU A 350 11.79 -14.56 -19.41
N SER A 351 13.10 -14.79 -19.41
CA SER A 351 14.04 -14.07 -18.52
C SER A 351 14.14 -12.58 -18.84
N LYS A 352 14.12 -12.18 -20.12
CA LYS A 352 14.06 -10.77 -20.53
C LYS A 352 12.78 -10.12 -20.02
N PHE A 353 11.63 -10.78 -20.27
CA PHE A 353 10.34 -10.32 -19.77
C PHE A 353 10.29 -10.23 -18.24
N GLY A 354 10.78 -11.24 -17.52
CA GLY A 354 10.88 -11.25 -16.07
C GLY A 354 11.69 -10.08 -15.53
N LEU A 355 12.88 -9.84 -16.07
CA LEU A 355 13.75 -8.74 -15.66
C LEU A 355 13.12 -7.37 -15.94
N ASP A 356 12.49 -7.19 -17.10
CA ASP A 356 11.84 -5.93 -17.47
C ASP A 356 10.65 -5.62 -16.55
N ILE A 357 9.83 -6.62 -16.24
CA ILE A 357 8.66 -6.47 -15.36
C ILE A 357 9.08 -6.24 -13.90
N LEU A 358 10.05 -7.01 -13.40
CA LEU A 358 10.51 -6.90 -12.01
C LEU A 358 11.31 -5.61 -11.75
N ALA A 359 11.84 -4.98 -12.80
CA ALA A 359 12.48 -3.67 -12.70
C ALA A 359 11.46 -2.51 -12.54
N ILE A 360 10.16 -2.75 -12.73
CA ILE A 360 9.13 -1.72 -12.57
C ILE A 360 8.92 -1.43 -11.06
N PRO A 361 9.03 -0.16 -10.61
CA PRO A 361 8.96 0.21 -9.19
C PRO A 361 7.62 0.00 -8.48
#